data_AF-E1QPC4-F1
#
_entry.id   AF-E1QPC4-F1
#
_cell.length_a   1.000
_cell.length_b   1.000
_cell.length_c   1.000
_cell.angle_alpha   90.00
_cell.angle_beta   90.00
_cell.angle_gamma   90.00
#
_symmetry.space_group_name_H-M   'P 1'
#
loop_
_entity.id
_entity.type
_entity.pdbx_description
1 polymer ?
#
loop_
_entity_poly.entity_id
_entity_poly.type
_entity_poly.pdbx_seq_one_letter_code
_entity_poly.pdbx_strand_id
1 'polypeptide(L)'
;MLPEISIGRGRFKALPNKYALLFMVWYSRGSSMSLYRLLLTTYLASHVVRYMFENPPIISRSILKDLGELINEGLIELRTLNGRSIIKVTDRGRRLIGELYGLSNEYVLFGDYLIVRLRDLFNELARLVNAYQDMDTAVLLSIALREASLREGGVEGNVLRDLAFDLRRPCENALG
;
A
#
# COMPACT_ATOMS: atom_id res chain seq x y z
N MET A 1 -5.80 -10.86 -19.16
CA MET A 1 -5.23 -12.20 -18.88
C MET A 1 -3.83 -11.98 -18.33
N LEU A 2 -3.50 -12.50 -17.13
CA LEU A 2 -2.18 -12.31 -16.51
C LEU A 2 -1.10 -13.02 -17.33
N PRO A 3 0.09 -12.43 -17.51
CA PRO A 3 1.19 -13.09 -18.21
C PRO A 3 1.66 -14.32 -17.43
N GLU A 4 2.12 -15.36 -18.14
CA GLU A 4 2.69 -16.57 -17.53
C GLU A 4 4.21 -16.51 -17.53
N ILE A 5 4.83 -16.93 -16.43
CA ILE A 5 6.28 -17.01 -16.24
C ILE A 5 6.63 -18.43 -15.81
N SER A 6 7.72 -18.95 -16.37
CA SER A 6 8.29 -20.25 -15.98
C SER A 6 9.40 -20.06 -14.95
N ILE A 7 9.27 -20.70 -13.78
CA ILE A 7 10.30 -20.69 -12.73
C ILE A 7 10.69 -22.14 -12.45
N GLY A 8 11.91 -22.51 -12.83
CA GLY A 8 12.36 -23.89 -12.78
C GLY A 8 11.45 -24.81 -13.61
N ARG A 9 10.76 -25.74 -12.95
CA ARG A 9 9.80 -26.67 -13.59
C ARG A 9 8.33 -26.24 -13.46
N GLY A 10 8.03 -25.15 -12.75
CA GLY A 10 6.67 -24.64 -12.54
C GLY A 10 6.30 -23.50 -13.49
N ARG A 11 5.02 -23.40 -13.84
CA ARG A 11 4.45 -22.24 -14.56
C ARG A 11 3.51 -21.49 -13.63
N PHE A 12 3.72 -20.18 -13.51
CA PHE A 12 2.94 -19.32 -12.64
C PHE A 12 2.43 -18.12 -13.42
N LYS A 13 1.21 -17.68 -13.14
CA LYS A 13 0.73 -16.37 -13.59
C LYS A 13 1.47 -15.30 -12.79
N ALA A 14 1.93 -14.25 -13.44
CA ALA A 14 2.58 -13.13 -12.78
C ALA A 14 1.55 -12.05 -12.47
N LEU A 15 1.49 -11.64 -11.21
CA LEU A 15 0.69 -10.53 -10.72
C LEU A 15 1.59 -9.30 -10.52
N PRO A 16 1.49 -8.28 -11.39
CA PRO A 16 2.24 -7.04 -11.23
C PRO A 16 2.03 -6.39 -9.86
N ASN A 17 3.10 -5.84 -9.27
CA ASN A 17 3.06 -5.18 -7.96
C ASN A 17 2.00 -4.07 -7.88
N LYS A 18 1.83 -3.30 -8.97
CA LYS A 18 0.81 -2.24 -9.05
C LYS A 18 -0.60 -2.72 -8.71
N TYR A 19 -0.93 -3.98 -8.95
CA TYR A 19 -2.25 -4.48 -8.59
C TYR A 19 -2.46 -4.57 -7.08
N ALA A 20 -1.40 -4.73 -6.28
CA ALA A 20 -1.54 -4.60 -4.83
C ALA A 20 -1.98 -3.18 -4.42
N LEU A 21 -1.48 -2.12 -5.08
CA LEU A 21 -1.97 -0.75 -4.84
C LEU A 21 -3.45 -0.62 -5.18
N LEU A 22 -3.88 -1.19 -6.31
CA LEU A 22 -5.29 -1.25 -6.70
C LEU A 22 -6.14 -1.97 -5.64
N PHE A 23 -5.68 -3.12 -5.14
CA PHE A 23 -6.37 -3.86 -4.07
C PHE A 23 -6.42 -3.06 -2.76
N MET A 24 -5.33 -2.38 -2.41
CA MET A 24 -5.28 -1.57 -1.19
C MET A 24 -6.29 -0.42 -1.22
N VAL A 25 -6.46 0.24 -2.38
CA VAL A 25 -7.50 1.26 -2.55
C VAL A 25 -8.90 0.64 -2.64
N TRP A 26 -9.04 -0.56 -3.20
CA TRP A 26 -10.34 -1.25 -3.26
C TRP A 26 -10.91 -1.57 -1.89
N TYR A 27 -10.07 -2.11 -0.99
CA TYR A 27 -10.45 -2.48 0.37
C TYR A 27 -10.64 -1.30 1.31
N SER A 28 -10.22 -0.10 0.92
CA SER A 28 -10.47 1.08 1.73
C SER A 28 -11.94 1.48 1.69
N ARG A 29 -12.37 2.22 2.71
CA ARG A 29 -13.74 2.73 2.82
C ARG A 29 -14.16 3.49 1.55
N GLY A 30 -15.25 3.02 0.92
CA GLY A 30 -15.77 3.61 -0.32
C GLY A 30 -14.90 3.34 -1.56
N SER A 31 -13.94 2.40 -1.48
CA SER A 31 -12.94 2.12 -2.51
C SER A 31 -12.18 3.37 -2.96
N SER A 32 -11.85 4.20 -1.96
CA SER A 32 -11.25 5.51 -2.11
C SER A 32 -10.30 5.78 -0.95
N MET A 33 -9.12 6.34 -1.24
CA MET A 33 -8.11 6.65 -0.23
C MET A 33 -7.34 7.91 -0.61
N SER A 34 -6.95 8.73 0.36
CA SER A 34 -6.03 9.84 0.09
C SER A 34 -4.65 9.31 -0.31
N LEU A 35 -3.99 9.97 -1.28
CA LEU A 35 -2.71 9.52 -1.83
C LEU A 35 -1.65 9.33 -0.73
N TYR A 36 -1.53 10.30 0.19
CA TYR A 36 -0.56 10.19 1.30
C TYR A 36 -0.84 8.97 2.19
N ARG A 37 -2.11 8.60 2.38
CA ARG A 37 -2.49 7.47 3.24
C ARG A 37 -2.14 6.17 2.54
N LEU A 38 -2.33 6.10 1.22
CA LEU A 38 -1.87 4.96 0.43
C LEU A 38 -0.35 4.79 0.55
N LEU A 39 0.41 5.88 0.41
CA LEU A 39 1.88 5.85 0.54
C LEU A 39 2.32 5.34 1.92
N LEU A 40 1.79 5.90 3.00
CA LEU A 40 2.10 5.47 4.37
C LEU A 40 1.68 4.02 4.64
N THR A 41 0.47 3.62 4.20
CA THR A 41 -0.01 2.24 4.35
C THR A 41 0.87 1.27 3.57
N THR A 42 1.31 1.65 2.37
CA THR A 42 2.22 0.82 1.54
C THR A 42 3.61 0.71 2.17
N TYR A 43 4.11 1.80 2.78
CA TYR A 43 5.37 1.77 3.53
C TYR A 43 5.33 0.79 4.70
N LEU A 44 4.27 0.86 5.51
CA LEU A 44 4.05 -0.07 6.64
C LEU A 44 3.81 -1.51 6.16
N ALA A 45 3.25 -1.67 4.97
CA ALA A 45 3.09 -2.94 4.28
C ALA A 45 4.35 -3.39 3.50
N SER A 46 5.50 -2.72 3.63
CA SER A 46 6.70 -3.00 2.81
C SER A 46 7.19 -4.44 2.85
N HIS A 47 6.93 -5.17 3.94
CA HIS A 47 7.22 -6.60 4.06
C HIS A 47 6.41 -7.49 3.09
N VAL A 48 5.24 -7.01 2.67
CA VAL A 48 4.37 -7.66 1.67
C VAL A 48 4.61 -7.06 0.28
N VAL A 49 4.45 -5.74 0.14
CA VAL A 49 4.39 -5.06 -1.17
C VAL A 49 5.74 -4.65 -1.75
N ARG A 50 6.83 -4.80 -1.00
CA ARG A 50 8.24 -4.68 -1.44
C ARG A 50 8.59 -3.47 -2.33
N TYR A 51 7.87 -2.36 -2.20
CA TYR A 51 8.26 -1.10 -2.83
C TYR A 51 9.48 -0.49 -2.15
N MET A 52 10.36 0.10 -2.94
CA MET A 52 11.50 0.89 -2.46
C MET A 52 11.06 2.34 -2.23
N PHE A 53 11.51 2.93 -1.14
CA PHE A 53 11.28 4.34 -0.78
C PHE A 53 12.61 5.06 -0.79
N GLU A 54 12.75 6.07 -1.65
CA GLU A 54 13.97 6.87 -1.72
C GLU A 54 14.08 7.78 -0.50
N ASN A 55 12.96 8.38 -0.08
CA ASN A 55 12.87 9.15 1.16
C ASN A 55 11.74 8.55 2.02
N PRO A 56 12.02 7.53 2.83
CA PRO A 56 11.01 6.88 3.67
C PRO A 56 10.45 7.85 4.73
N PRO A 57 9.18 7.71 5.15
CA PRO A 57 8.18 6.76 4.66
C PRO A 57 7.30 7.32 3.51
N ILE A 58 7.62 8.49 2.96
CA ILE A 58 6.67 9.29 2.17
C ILE A 58 6.89 9.14 0.66
N ILE A 59 8.15 9.17 0.20
CA ILE A 59 8.43 9.26 -1.23
C ILE A 59 8.89 7.91 -1.75
N SER A 60 8.14 7.41 -2.74
CA SER A 60 8.47 6.25 -3.55
C SER A 60 8.15 6.55 -5.02
N ARG A 61 9.16 6.74 -5.86
CA ARG A 61 8.93 6.99 -7.31
C ARG A 61 8.30 5.79 -7.99
N SER A 62 8.63 4.58 -7.54
CA SER A 62 8.06 3.33 -8.07
C SER A 62 6.55 3.24 -7.81
N ILE A 63 6.09 3.57 -6.60
CA ILE A 63 4.64 3.64 -6.32
C ILE A 63 3.96 4.69 -7.21
N LEU A 64 4.55 5.89 -7.33
CA LEU A 64 3.95 6.96 -8.14
C LEU A 64 3.86 6.58 -9.63
N LYS A 65 4.88 5.90 -10.15
CA LYS A 65 4.87 5.35 -11.52
C LYS A 65 3.75 4.33 -11.68
N ASP A 66 3.66 3.36 -10.77
CA ASP A 66 2.64 2.31 -10.80
C ASP A 66 1.22 2.87 -10.69
N LEU A 67 1.01 3.90 -9.87
CA LEU A 67 -0.24 4.64 -9.83
C LEU A 67 -0.55 5.32 -11.17
N GLY A 68 0.45 5.93 -11.81
CA GLY A 68 0.31 6.47 -13.16
C GLY A 68 -0.12 5.42 -14.18
N GLU A 69 0.47 4.22 -14.13
CA GLU A 69 0.06 3.09 -15.00
C GLU A 69 -1.38 2.65 -14.74
N LEU A 70 -1.79 2.52 -13.47
CA LEU A 70 -3.17 2.17 -13.12
C LEU A 70 -4.19 3.24 -13.58
N ILE A 71 -3.81 4.51 -13.55
CA ILE A 71 -4.61 5.62 -14.08
C ILE A 71 -4.71 5.50 -15.60
N ASN A 72 -3.60 5.27 -16.30
CA ASN A 72 -3.57 5.11 -17.75
C ASN A 72 -4.37 3.88 -18.22
N GLU A 73 -4.38 2.80 -17.44
CA GLU A 73 -5.24 1.64 -17.68
C GLU A 73 -6.72 1.89 -17.33
N GLY A 74 -7.03 3.02 -16.68
CA GLY A 74 -8.37 3.40 -16.26
C GLY A 74 -8.91 2.55 -15.11
N LEU A 75 -8.03 1.94 -14.30
CA LEU A 75 -8.41 1.10 -13.16
C LEU A 75 -8.64 1.90 -11.88
N ILE A 76 -7.91 3.02 -11.75
CA ILE A 76 -8.11 4.02 -10.72
C ILE A 76 -8.23 5.40 -11.37
N GLU A 77 -8.75 6.35 -10.61
CA GLU A 77 -8.80 7.76 -10.97
C GLU A 77 -8.19 8.60 -9.83
N LEU A 78 -7.49 9.67 -10.19
CA LEU A 78 -7.02 10.67 -9.24
C LEU A 78 -7.97 11.87 -9.26
N ARG A 79 -8.49 12.22 -8.09
CA ARG A 79 -9.38 13.36 -7.86
C ARG A 79 -8.78 14.31 -6.84
N THR A 80 -9.20 15.56 -6.89
CA THR A 80 -8.90 16.54 -5.84
C THR A 80 -10.18 16.82 -5.06
N LEU A 81 -10.15 16.62 -3.75
CA LEU A 81 -11.25 16.93 -2.84
C LEU A 81 -10.73 17.80 -1.70
N ASN A 82 -11.26 19.01 -1.54
CA ASN A 82 -10.84 19.97 -0.52
C ASN A 82 -9.30 20.18 -0.48
N GLY A 83 -8.69 20.33 -1.66
CA GLY A 83 -7.24 20.50 -1.80
C GLY A 83 -6.41 19.24 -1.56
N ARG A 84 -7.03 18.07 -1.37
CA ARG A 84 -6.34 16.80 -1.13
C ARG A 84 -6.47 15.86 -2.32
N SER A 85 -5.36 15.24 -2.70
CA SER A 85 -5.34 14.18 -3.71
C SER A 85 -5.95 12.89 -3.17
N ILE A 86 -7.00 12.41 -3.84
CA ILE A 86 -7.72 11.18 -3.52
C ILE A 86 -7.67 10.25 -4.72
N ILE A 87 -7.33 9.00 -4.45
CA ILE A 87 -7.35 7.91 -5.42
C ILE A 87 -8.64 7.12 -5.21
N LYS A 88 -9.33 6.80 -6.30
CA LYS A 88 -10.56 6.00 -6.26
C LYS A 88 -10.53 4.89 -7.30
N VAL A 89 -11.08 3.73 -6.97
CA VAL A 89 -11.23 2.61 -7.90
C VAL A 89 -12.39 2.88 -8.86
N THR A 90 -12.14 2.72 -10.17
CA THR A 90 -13.15 2.86 -11.23
C THR A 90 -13.94 1.56 -11.41
N ASP A 91 -15.07 1.59 -12.12
CA ASP A 91 -15.82 0.37 -12.44
C ASP A 91 -15.04 -0.65 -13.28
N ARG A 92 -14.05 -0.17 -14.06
CA ARG A 92 -13.12 -1.06 -14.78
C ARG A 92 -12.16 -1.73 -13.80
N GLY A 93 -11.63 -1.00 -12.83
CA GLY A 93 -10.83 -1.55 -11.73
C GLY A 93 -11.59 -2.60 -10.94
N ARG A 94 -12.87 -2.34 -10.62
CA ARG A 94 -13.74 -3.30 -9.92
C ARG A 94 -13.93 -4.60 -10.69
N ARG A 95 -14.14 -4.51 -12.01
CA ARG A 95 -14.26 -5.69 -12.88
C ARG A 95 -12.98 -6.53 -12.90
N LEU A 96 -11.82 -5.89 -13.07
CA LEU A 96 -10.53 -6.58 -13.01
C LEU A 96 -10.31 -7.28 -11.67
N ILE A 97 -10.66 -6.62 -10.56
CA ILE A 97 -10.60 -7.22 -9.22
C ILE A 97 -11.50 -8.46 -9.14
N GLY A 98 -12.72 -8.40 -9.67
CA GLY A 98 -13.62 -9.55 -9.75
C GLY A 98 -13.02 -10.73 -10.53
N GLU A 99 -12.37 -10.46 -11.66
CA GLU A 99 -11.64 -11.48 -12.44
C GLU A 99 -10.52 -12.11 -11.62
N LEU A 100 -9.76 -11.30 -10.87
CA LEU A 100 -8.67 -11.77 -10.01
C LEU A 100 -9.17 -12.60 -8.82
N TYR A 101 -10.35 -12.30 -8.26
CA TYR A 101 -10.99 -13.18 -7.26
C TYR A 101 -11.38 -14.54 -7.82
N GLY A 102 -11.73 -14.61 -9.11
CA GLY A 102 -11.93 -15.88 -9.81
C GLY A 102 -10.69 -16.79 -9.78
N LEU A 103 -9.50 -16.20 -9.65
CA LEU A 103 -8.21 -16.90 -9.56
C LEU A 103 -7.75 -17.09 -8.10
N SER A 104 -8.57 -16.76 -7.09
CA SER A 104 -8.15 -16.70 -5.67
C SER A 104 -7.45 -17.95 -5.14
N ASN A 105 -7.73 -19.12 -5.69
CA ASN A 105 -7.12 -20.39 -5.28
C ASN A 105 -5.79 -20.70 -5.97
N GLU A 106 -5.39 -19.91 -6.97
CA GLU A 106 -4.16 -20.12 -7.71
C GLU A 106 -2.94 -19.53 -6.98
N TYR A 107 -1.78 -20.16 -7.19
CA TYR A 107 -0.49 -19.59 -6.83
C TYR A 107 0.00 -18.69 -7.96
N VAL A 108 0.38 -17.47 -7.61
CA VAL A 108 0.92 -16.49 -8.54
C VAL A 108 2.31 -16.07 -8.12
N LEU A 109 3.10 -15.65 -9.11
CA LEU A 109 4.29 -14.86 -8.85
C LEU A 109 3.87 -13.41 -8.64
N PHE A 110 3.93 -12.93 -7.41
CA PHE A 110 3.67 -11.54 -7.05
C PHE A 110 4.98 -10.75 -7.06
N GLY A 111 4.99 -9.67 -7.84
CA GLY A 111 6.20 -8.88 -8.08
C GLY A 111 7.32 -9.73 -8.67
N ASP A 112 8.54 -9.48 -8.21
CA ASP A 112 9.72 -10.09 -8.80
C ASP A 112 10.10 -11.45 -8.17
N TYR A 113 9.54 -11.82 -7.00
CA TYR A 113 10.12 -12.93 -6.21
C TYR A 113 9.16 -13.74 -5.32
N LEU A 114 7.88 -13.36 -5.15
CA LEU A 114 7.01 -14.02 -4.16
C LEU A 114 6.01 -14.97 -4.83
N ILE A 115 6.16 -16.28 -4.63
CA ILE A 115 5.10 -17.24 -4.99
C ILE A 115 4.11 -17.29 -3.84
N VAL A 116 2.89 -16.85 -4.07
CA VAL A 116 1.85 -16.75 -3.04
C VAL A 116 0.50 -17.17 -3.60
N ARG A 117 -0.36 -17.77 -2.76
CA ARG A 117 -1.75 -17.99 -3.11
C ARG A 117 -2.49 -16.66 -3.12
N LEU A 118 -3.20 -16.35 -4.20
CA LEU A 118 -3.85 -15.04 -4.37
C LEU A 118 -4.77 -14.66 -3.20
N ARG A 119 -5.56 -15.61 -2.70
CA ARG A 119 -6.42 -15.41 -1.53
C ARG A 119 -5.65 -14.91 -0.31
N ASP A 120 -4.48 -15.49 -0.04
CA ASP A 120 -3.70 -15.17 1.15
C ASP A 120 -3.10 -13.77 1.04
N LEU A 121 -2.60 -13.42 -0.16
CA LEU A 121 -2.17 -12.05 -0.46
C LEU A 121 -3.31 -11.03 -0.28
N PHE A 122 -4.50 -11.34 -0.82
CA PHE A 122 -5.64 -10.44 -0.72
C PHE A 122 -6.13 -10.27 0.72
N ASN A 123 -6.15 -11.34 1.51
CA ASN A 123 -6.50 -11.29 2.92
C ASN A 123 -5.50 -10.44 3.70
N GLU A 124 -4.21 -10.60 3.41
CA GLU A 124 -3.15 -9.84 4.08
C GLU A 124 -3.21 -8.35 3.74
N LEU A 125 -3.41 -8.00 2.46
CA LEU A 125 -3.62 -6.61 2.05
C LEU A 125 -4.88 -6.02 2.67
N ALA A 126 -5.99 -6.77 2.74
CA ALA A 126 -7.21 -6.33 3.39
C ALA A 126 -7.00 -6.07 4.89
N ARG A 127 -6.29 -6.98 5.58
CA ARG A 127 -5.93 -6.84 7.00
C ARG A 127 -5.13 -5.58 7.25
N LEU A 128 -4.12 -5.31 6.42
CA LEU A 128 -3.28 -4.12 6.52
C LEU A 128 -4.07 -2.84 6.27
N VAL A 129 -4.88 -2.79 5.21
CA VAL A 129 -5.73 -1.61 4.93
C VAL A 129 -6.70 -1.37 6.08
N ASN A 130 -7.36 -2.41 6.58
CA ASN A 130 -8.30 -2.30 7.69
C ASN A 130 -7.63 -1.81 8.98
N ALA A 131 -6.39 -2.21 9.25
CA ALA A 131 -5.64 -1.74 10.41
C ALA A 131 -5.37 -0.23 10.37
N TYR A 132 -5.11 0.34 9.18
CA TYR A 132 -4.62 1.71 9.05
C TYR A 132 -5.64 2.71 8.49
N GLN A 133 -6.74 2.27 7.86
CA GLN A 133 -7.63 3.19 7.13
C GLN A 133 -8.34 4.21 8.02
N ASP A 134 -8.69 3.84 9.26
CA ASP A 134 -9.44 4.69 10.19
C ASP A 134 -8.54 5.40 11.22
N MET A 135 -7.24 5.12 11.23
CA MET A 135 -6.30 5.79 12.14
C MET A 135 -6.19 7.29 11.81
N ASP A 136 -5.99 8.14 12.81
CA ASP A 136 -5.67 9.54 12.57
C ASP A 136 -4.38 9.66 11.74
N THR A 137 -4.32 10.64 10.84
CA THR A 137 -3.19 10.79 9.91
C THR A 137 -1.88 11.07 10.65
N ALA A 138 -1.90 11.84 11.75
CA ALA A 138 -0.69 12.10 12.53
C ALA A 138 -0.21 10.83 13.22
N VAL A 139 -1.12 9.99 13.71
CA VAL A 139 -0.80 8.68 14.30
C VAL A 139 -0.21 7.74 13.26
N LEU A 140 -0.81 7.65 12.06
CA LEU A 140 -0.29 6.82 10.99
C LEU A 140 1.13 7.24 10.56
N LEU A 141 1.35 8.56 10.42
CA LEU A 141 2.67 9.12 10.12
C LEU A 141 3.67 8.85 11.26
N SER A 142 3.25 8.99 12.52
CA SER A 142 4.07 8.65 13.69
C SER A 142 4.56 7.20 13.63
N ILE A 143 3.67 6.24 13.38
CA ILE A 143 4.03 4.82 13.26
C ILE A 143 5.05 4.63 12.14
N ALA A 144 4.81 5.23 10.97
CA ALA A 144 5.71 5.09 9.82
C ALA A 144 7.10 5.72 10.06
N LEU A 145 7.16 6.89 10.72
CA LEU A 145 8.42 7.51 11.12
C LEU A 145 9.15 6.70 12.17
N ARG A 146 8.41 6.10 13.10
CA ARG A 146 8.99 5.19 14.10
C ARG A 146 9.63 3.97 13.43
N GLU A 147 8.94 3.34 12.48
CA GLU A 147 9.51 2.23 11.69
C GLU A 147 10.75 2.65 10.91
N ALA A 148 10.74 3.85 10.30
CA ALA A 148 11.90 4.39 9.60
C ALA A 148 13.08 4.62 10.56
N SER A 149 12.83 5.15 11.77
CA SER A 149 13.87 5.42 12.77
C SER A 149 14.65 4.16 13.17
N LEU A 150 13.99 3.00 13.18
CA LEU A 150 14.60 1.72 13.53
C LEU A 150 15.53 1.19 12.43
N ARG A 151 15.40 1.68 11.19
CA ARG A 151 16.20 1.26 10.03
C ARG A 151 17.46 2.11 9.82
N GLU A 152 17.38 3.42 10.03
CA GLU A 152 18.49 4.36 9.78
C GLU A 152 19.56 4.34 10.89
N GLY A 153 19.16 4.24 12.16
CA GLY A 153 20.07 4.39 13.30
C GLY A 153 20.69 5.80 13.39
N GLY A 154 21.64 6.00 14.32
CA GLY A 154 22.39 7.27 14.44
C GLY A 154 21.54 8.52 14.72
N VAL A 155 22.04 9.69 14.29
CA VAL A 155 21.38 10.99 14.49
C VAL A 155 20.07 11.07 13.71
N GLU A 156 20.06 10.58 12.47
CA GLU A 156 18.87 10.58 11.61
C GLU A 156 17.75 9.74 12.23
N GLY A 157 18.06 8.54 12.72
CA GLY A 157 17.12 7.72 13.46
C GLY A 157 16.56 8.41 14.72
N ASN A 158 17.40 9.14 15.47
CA ASN A 158 16.92 9.90 16.63
C ASN A 158 15.93 11.00 16.24
N VAL A 159 16.22 11.79 15.20
CA VAL A 159 15.33 12.85 14.71
C VAL A 159 13.97 12.27 14.26
N LEU A 160 13.99 11.17 13.51
CA LEU A 160 12.76 10.51 13.06
C LEU A 160 11.94 9.97 14.24
N ARG A 161 12.61 9.40 15.25
CA ARG A 161 11.96 8.91 16.47
C ARG A 161 11.31 10.04 17.25
N ASP A 162 12.02 11.14 17.45
CA ASP A 162 11.53 12.26 18.27
C ASP A 162 10.33 12.92 17.56
N LEU A 163 10.41 13.15 16.25
CA LEU A 163 9.28 13.59 15.43
C LEU A 163 8.10 12.60 15.48
N ALA A 164 8.37 11.30 15.49
CA ALA A 164 7.32 10.29 15.64
C ALA A 164 6.59 10.45 16.97
N PHE A 165 7.29 10.73 18.07
CA PHE A 165 6.68 10.96 19.38
C PHE A 165 5.84 12.23 19.42
N ASP A 166 6.34 13.33 18.85
CA ASP A 166 5.60 14.61 18.81
C ASP A 166 4.27 14.50 18.03
N LEU A 167 4.25 13.64 17.00
CA LEU A 167 3.05 13.38 16.19
C LEU A 167 2.05 12.44 16.86
N ARG A 168 2.45 11.66 17.88
CA ARG A 168 1.49 10.98 18.74
C ARG A 168 0.83 12.06 19.58
N ARG A 169 -0.35 12.52 19.16
CA ARG A 169 -1.18 13.32 20.05
C ARG A 169 -1.24 12.58 21.39
N PRO A 170 -0.86 13.21 22.51
CA PRO A 170 -1.07 12.59 23.79
C PRO A 170 -2.59 12.47 23.96
N CYS A 171 -3.10 11.24 23.97
CA CYS A 171 -4.26 10.94 24.79
C CYS A 171 -3.97 11.23 26.29
N GLU A 172 -2.72 11.59 26.63
CA GLU A 172 -2.23 11.88 27.97
C GLU A 172 -2.66 13.26 28.52
N ASN A 173 -3.18 14.19 27.70
CA ASN A 173 -3.72 15.46 28.22
C ASN A 173 -5.22 15.43 28.55
N ALA A 174 -5.85 14.25 28.60
CA ALA A 174 -7.25 14.08 29.04
C ALA A 174 -7.38 13.66 30.52
N LEU A 175 -6.28 13.59 31.27
CA LEU A 175 -6.26 13.48 32.72
C LEU A 175 -5.35 14.57 33.29
N GLY A 176 -5.87 15.80 33.32
CA GLY A 176 -5.29 16.97 33.96
C GLY A 176 -6.38 17.99 34.23
#